data_AF-A0A091JXR5-F1
#
_entry.id   AF-A0A091JXR5-F1
#
_cell.length_a   1.000
_cell.length_b   1.000
_cell.length_c   1.000
_cell.angle_alpha   90.00
_cell.angle_beta   90.00
_cell.angle_gamma   90.00
#
_symmetry.space_group_name_H-M   'P 1'
#
loop_
_entity.id
_entity.type
_entity.pdbx_description
1 polymer ?
#
loop_
_entity_poly.entity_id
_entity_poly.type
_entity_poly.pdbx_seq_one_letter_code
_entity_poly.pdbx_strand_id
1 'polypeptide(L)'
;DTFTLQGNAKGQPCVFPFKYDGKQYNKCTDAGRSDGWLWCATTADFDADKLYGFCPLINDTERFWTEDVSTGIRYQINSESALTWHQAMESCQQQNAELLSITEVHEQAYMGELIKKFSFAFWIGLNSLDFNSGWQWAGGSPFRYLNWALGSPFLLPGKICGVINPLKNAKWENEACNQRLGYICKKRNFEIRSDIVPKEELRPIKCTDGWWPYAGHCYSIQWEPKTWKDALTSCKKQDGDLASFHNVAEYSFVVSQLGYKPTEELWLGLNDLKVHFYFEWSDGTPVTFTKWQRGHPTYRNGLEDCVVMKGQYGYWATDVCDKQLGSICKKKSASQSSENETGWKKYDLHCYFVGSSLVTFSEANKTCEQSKAYLATVESRNEQAFLISLMGLRSEQYFWIGLSALEDQGSFRWISGETPLFTHWNTAMPGKEQGCVAMKTGIAAGLWDVISCEKRANYLCKQRAAGAPPPAPSAATCAEGWDGASWADSCFKFFMREGRQKKSWFEAEEFCREIGGNLATINTKEDQILLWQLASQAFWIGLFLLNPDEGFTWIDGSPVSTFLL
;
A
#
# COMPACT_ATOMS: atom_id res chain seq x y z
N ASP A 1 -14.00 -15.66 2.37
CA ASP A 1 -14.22 -16.99 3.00
C ASP A 1 -13.79 -16.99 4.46
N THR A 2 -14.28 -17.92 5.28
CA THR A 2 -13.83 -18.08 6.68
C THR A 2 -12.79 -19.20 6.75
N PHE A 3 -11.50 -18.85 6.88
CA PHE A 3 -10.42 -19.83 6.98
C PHE A 3 -10.39 -20.50 8.36
N THR A 4 -10.14 -21.81 8.39
CA THR A 4 -10.11 -22.59 9.64
C THR A 4 -8.75 -22.59 10.31
N LEU A 5 -8.72 -22.85 11.62
CA LEU A 5 -7.53 -23.05 12.43
C LEU A 5 -7.41 -24.51 12.88
N GLN A 6 -6.18 -25.05 12.89
CA GLN A 6 -5.89 -26.45 13.26
C GLN A 6 -6.79 -27.46 12.50
N GLY A 7 -7.04 -28.62 13.09
CA GLY A 7 -7.91 -29.65 12.52
C GLY A 7 -7.20 -30.47 11.45
N ASN A 8 -7.96 -31.23 10.67
CA ASN A 8 -7.40 -32.12 9.65
C ASN A 8 -7.54 -31.58 8.22
N ALA A 9 -8.12 -30.38 8.07
CA ALA A 9 -8.35 -29.74 6.78
C ALA A 9 -7.27 -28.73 6.36
N LYS A 10 -6.12 -28.66 7.07
CA LYS A 10 -4.98 -27.80 6.71
C LYS A 10 -5.34 -26.32 6.50
N GLY A 11 -6.29 -25.80 7.29
CA GLY A 11 -6.74 -24.41 7.23
C GLY A 11 -7.64 -24.06 6.04
N GLN A 12 -8.19 -25.05 5.31
CA GLN A 12 -9.17 -24.78 4.25
C GLN A 12 -10.38 -23.98 4.77
N PRO A 13 -11.00 -23.15 3.92
CA PRO A 13 -12.17 -22.38 4.33
C PRO A 13 -13.38 -23.25 4.66
N CYS A 14 -14.25 -22.74 5.54
CA CYS A 14 -15.54 -23.35 5.83
C CYS A 14 -16.41 -23.44 4.58
N VAL A 15 -17.13 -24.56 4.43
CA VAL A 15 -18.17 -24.73 3.41
C VAL A 15 -19.53 -24.65 4.09
N PHE A 16 -20.36 -23.69 3.70
CA PHE A 16 -21.72 -23.53 4.22
C PHE A 16 -22.75 -23.63 3.09
N PRO A 17 -23.89 -24.33 3.30
CA PRO A 17 -24.14 -25.26 4.40
C PRO A 17 -23.23 -26.50 4.36
N PHE A 18 -23.02 -27.13 5.53
CA PHE A 18 -22.47 -28.49 5.61
C PHE A 18 -23.38 -29.42 6.42
N LYS A 19 -23.30 -30.73 6.15
CA LYS A 19 -24.05 -31.77 6.86
C LYS A 19 -23.20 -32.47 7.93
N TYR A 20 -23.71 -32.52 9.16
CA TYR A 20 -23.15 -33.29 10.27
C TYR A 20 -24.26 -33.98 11.05
N ASP A 21 -24.11 -35.27 11.31
CA ASP A 21 -25.09 -36.13 12.00
C ASP A 21 -26.50 -36.00 11.37
N GLY A 22 -26.55 -35.97 10.04
CA GLY A 22 -27.78 -35.82 9.26
C GLY A 22 -28.44 -34.43 9.34
N LYS A 23 -27.85 -33.46 10.05
CA LYS A 23 -28.36 -32.09 10.17
C LYS A 23 -27.51 -31.11 9.36
N GLN A 24 -28.14 -30.08 8.81
CA GLN A 24 -27.45 -29.01 8.08
C GLN A 24 -27.08 -27.86 9.02
N TYR A 25 -25.87 -27.35 8.84
CA TYR A 25 -25.31 -26.21 9.58
C TYR A 25 -24.87 -25.12 8.61
N ASN A 26 -25.40 -23.89 8.81
CA ASN A 26 -25.09 -22.70 7.99
C ASN A 26 -24.05 -21.77 8.64
N LYS A 27 -23.52 -22.16 9.79
CA LYS A 27 -22.54 -21.41 10.58
C LYS A 27 -21.71 -22.40 11.40
N CYS A 28 -20.63 -21.90 11.98
CA CYS A 28 -19.83 -22.67 12.93
C CYS A 28 -20.68 -23.18 14.10
N THR A 29 -20.37 -24.38 14.57
CA THR A 29 -21.11 -25.06 15.64
C THR A 29 -20.16 -25.74 16.60
N ASP A 30 -20.58 -25.93 17.83
CA ASP A 30 -19.94 -26.75 18.86
C ASP A 30 -20.56 -28.17 18.92
N ALA A 31 -21.51 -28.48 18.04
CA ALA A 31 -22.18 -29.77 18.01
C ALA A 31 -21.17 -30.92 17.89
N GLY A 32 -21.37 -31.98 18.69
CA GLY A 32 -20.44 -33.10 18.78
C GLY A 32 -19.23 -32.88 19.69
N ARG A 33 -19.12 -31.70 20.32
CA ARG A 33 -18.04 -31.38 21.26
C ARG A 33 -18.58 -30.99 22.63
N SER A 34 -17.79 -31.27 23.67
CA SER A 34 -18.10 -30.89 25.06
C SER A 34 -17.25 -29.72 25.57
N ASP A 35 -16.23 -29.32 24.82
CA ASP A 35 -15.32 -28.23 25.16
C ASP A 35 -15.80 -26.85 24.67
N GLY A 36 -16.92 -26.81 23.95
CA GLY A 36 -17.53 -25.60 23.40
C GLY A 36 -16.84 -25.05 22.16
N TRP A 37 -15.84 -25.74 21.60
CA TRP A 37 -15.06 -25.23 20.47
C TRP A 37 -15.91 -25.16 19.21
N LEU A 38 -16.01 -23.96 18.64
CA LEU A 38 -16.71 -23.76 17.39
C LEU A 38 -15.88 -24.27 16.21
N TRP A 39 -16.48 -25.15 15.42
CA TRP A 39 -15.89 -25.75 14.24
C TRP A 39 -16.82 -25.66 13.03
N CYS A 40 -16.25 -25.84 11.84
CA CYS A 40 -17.00 -25.99 10.60
C CYS A 40 -16.37 -27.10 9.75
N ALA A 41 -17.18 -27.69 8.87
CA ALA A 41 -16.65 -28.57 7.84
C ALA A 41 -16.02 -27.75 6.71
N THR A 42 -15.02 -28.34 6.06
CA THR A 42 -14.39 -27.78 4.85
C THR A 42 -14.87 -28.47 3.58
N THR A 43 -15.93 -29.28 3.69
CA THR A 43 -16.66 -29.91 2.59
C THR A 43 -18.17 -29.88 2.89
N ALA A 44 -19.00 -30.09 1.88
CA ALA A 44 -20.46 -30.05 2.04
C ALA A 44 -21.00 -31.22 2.87
N ASP A 45 -20.33 -32.37 2.87
CA ASP A 45 -20.76 -33.58 3.59
C ASP A 45 -19.68 -34.04 4.58
N PHE A 46 -19.68 -33.48 5.78
CA PHE A 46 -18.74 -33.89 6.83
C PHE A 46 -18.99 -35.33 7.28
N ASP A 47 -20.23 -35.83 7.20
CA ASP A 47 -20.54 -37.21 7.57
C ASP A 47 -19.76 -38.21 6.71
N ALA A 48 -19.52 -37.88 5.43
CA ALA A 48 -18.70 -38.66 4.51
C ALA A 48 -17.20 -38.34 4.63
N ASP A 49 -16.82 -37.06 4.53
CA ASP A 49 -15.43 -36.66 4.31
C ASP A 49 -14.61 -36.52 5.59
N LYS A 50 -15.28 -36.24 6.72
CA LYS A 50 -14.66 -36.01 8.04
C LYS A 50 -13.59 -34.91 8.06
N LEU A 51 -13.65 -33.94 7.14
CA LEU A 51 -12.73 -32.81 7.08
C LEU A 51 -13.29 -31.58 7.80
N TYR A 52 -12.55 -31.08 8.79
CA TYR A 52 -12.93 -29.93 9.58
C TYR A 52 -11.74 -29.08 10.03
N GLY A 53 -12.07 -27.88 10.52
CA GLY A 53 -11.17 -27.09 11.34
C GLY A 53 -11.96 -26.15 12.25
N PHE A 54 -11.25 -25.47 13.15
CA PHE A 54 -11.87 -24.57 14.11
C PHE A 54 -12.11 -23.19 13.53
N CYS A 55 -13.23 -22.59 13.89
CA CYS A 55 -13.61 -21.29 13.41
C CYS A 55 -12.90 -20.19 14.22
N PRO A 56 -12.30 -19.18 13.56
CA PRO A 56 -11.58 -18.14 14.24
C PRO A 56 -12.51 -16.99 14.68
N LEU A 57 -13.42 -17.29 15.61
CA LEU A 57 -14.35 -16.29 16.16
C LEU A 57 -13.70 -15.55 17.33
N ILE A 58 -13.83 -14.22 17.35
CA ILE A 58 -13.03 -13.27 18.16
C ILE A 58 -12.99 -13.62 19.66
N ASN A 59 -14.09 -14.15 20.23
CA ASN A 59 -14.16 -14.44 21.67
C ASN A 59 -13.59 -15.81 22.07
N ASP A 60 -13.37 -16.73 21.10
CA ASP A 60 -12.95 -18.12 21.37
C ASP A 60 -11.49 -18.38 20.93
N THR A 61 -10.89 -17.43 20.19
CA THR A 61 -9.55 -17.58 19.60
C THR A 61 -8.40 -17.23 20.53
N GLU A 62 -8.64 -16.59 21.68
CA GLU A 62 -7.59 -16.16 22.62
C GLU A 62 -6.64 -17.30 23.03
N ARG A 63 -7.13 -18.55 23.01
CA ARG A 63 -6.35 -19.75 23.33
C ARG A 63 -5.32 -20.13 22.26
N PHE A 64 -5.43 -19.64 21.04
CA PHE A 64 -4.46 -19.86 19.96
C PHE A 64 -3.37 -18.79 19.92
N TRP A 65 -3.49 -17.74 20.73
CA TRP A 65 -2.55 -16.64 20.77
C TRP A 65 -1.55 -16.84 21.91
N THR A 66 -0.28 -16.55 21.63
CA THR A 66 0.78 -16.47 22.63
C THR A 66 1.19 -15.01 22.76
N GLU A 67 1.13 -14.46 23.98
CA GLU A 67 1.51 -13.08 24.26
C GLU A 67 2.97 -12.96 24.66
N ASP A 68 3.70 -12.04 24.04
CA ASP A 68 4.95 -11.51 24.59
C ASP A 68 4.61 -10.52 25.70
N VAL A 69 4.74 -10.96 26.95
CA VAL A 69 4.41 -10.17 28.14
C VAL A 69 5.18 -8.85 28.22
N SER A 70 6.35 -8.75 27.58
CA SER A 70 7.16 -7.53 27.61
C SER A 70 6.65 -6.42 26.68
N THR A 71 5.96 -6.80 25.60
CA THR A 71 5.46 -5.86 24.58
C THR A 71 3.93 -5.82 24.50
N GLY A 72 3.24 -6.80 25.08
CA GLY A 72 1.79 -6.99 24.96
C GLY A 72 1.35 -7.42 23.56
N ILE A 73 2.28 -7.81 22.70
CA ILE A 73 1.99 -8.28 21.33
C ILE A 73 1.63 -9.77 21.39
N ARG A 74 0.58 -10.14 20.65
CA ARG A 74 0.10 -11.52 20.56
C ARG A 74 0.44 -12.13 19.21
N TYR A 75 0.86 -13.39 19.21
CA TYR A 75 1.23 -14.15 18.02
C TYR A 75 0.45 -15.46 17.92
N GLN A 76 0.00 -15.83 16.72
CA GLN A 76 -0.68 -17.10 16.44
C GLN A 76 0.12 -17.87 15.38
N ILE A 77 0.63 -19.05 15.74
CA ILE A 77 1.44 -19.90 14.85
C ILE A 77 0.56 -21.01 14.27
N ASN A 78 0.25 -20.91 12.98
CA ASN A 78 -0.62 -21.84 12.27
C ASN A 78 0.21 -22.88 11.51
N SER A 79 0.82 -23.82 12.25
CA SER A 79 1.76 -24.82 11.71
C SER A 79 1.12 -26.00 10.97
N GLU A 80 -0.15 -26.30 11.24
CA GLU A 80 -0.89 -27.39 10.60
C GLU A 80 -1.56 -26.95 9.28
N SER A 81 -1.54 -25.65 9.00
CA SER A 81 -2.14 -25.04 7.82
C SER A 81 -1.24 -25.13 6.59
N ALA A 82 -1.83 -25.13 5.40
CA ALA A 82 -1.13 -25.11 4.12
C ALA A 82 -1.82 -24.14 3.16
N LEU A 83 -1.58 -22.84 3.36
CA LEU A 83 -2.22 -21.74 2.64
C LEU A 83 -1.22 -20.98 1.77
N THR A 84 -1.72 -20.37 0.70
CA THR A 84 -0.93 -19.37 -0.06
C THR A 84 -0.69 -18.12 0.80
N TRP A 85 0.26 -17.27 0.41
CA TRP A 85 0.55 -16.05 1.15
C TRP A 85 -0.69 -15.15 1.32
N HIS A 86 -1.46 -14.97 0.23
CA HIS A 86 -2.69 -14.16 0.23
C HIS A 86 -3.78 -14.79 1.10
N GLN A 87 -3.97 -16.11 1.05
CA GLN A 87 -4.93 -16.81 1.91
C GLN A 87 -4.55 -16.73 3.39
N ALA A 88 -3.25 -16.85 3.70
CA ALA A 88 -2.74 -16.70 5.05
C ALA A 88 -2.97 -15.28 5.59
N MET A 89 -2.81 -14.27 4.74
CA MET A 89 -3.11 -12.88 5.07
C MET A 89 -4.59 -12.67 5.39
N GLU A 90 -5.49 -13.10 4.51
CA GLU A 90 -6.95 -13.02 4.74
C GLU A 90 -7.34 -13.73 6.05
N SER A 91 -6.71 -14.88 6.34
CA SER A 91 -6.93 -15.62 7.58
C SER A 91 -6.46 -14.89 8.85
N CYS A 92 -5.44 -14.04 8.77
CA CYS A 92 -5.06 -13.16 9.86
C CYS A 92 -6.01 -11.95 9.97
N GLN A 93 -6.35 -11.33 8.84
CA GLN A 93 -7.21 -10.14 8.77
C GLN A 93 -8.61 -10.40 9.31
N GLN A 94 -9.21 -11.56 9.01
CA GLN A 94 -10.50 -11.97 9.58
C GLN A 94 -10.50 -12.07 11.13
N GLN A 95 -9.31 -12.10 11.75
CA GLN A 95 -9.11 -12.14 13.22
C GLN A 95 -8.72 -10.77 13.83
N ASN A 96 -8.84 -9.68 13.07
CA ASN A 96 -8.32 -8.35 13.42
C ASN A 96 -6.82 -8.38 13.75
N ALA A 97 -6.07 -9.10 12.93
CA ALA A 97 -4.62 -9.24 13.02
C ALA A 97 -4.03 -9.17 11.61
N GLU A 98 -2.70 -9.08 11.52
CA GLU A 98 -2.00 -9.08 10.25
C GLU A 98 -1.02 -10.26 10.20
N LEU A 99 -0.47 -10.56 9.03
CA LEU A 99 0.70 -11.43 8.97
C LEU A 99 1.87 -10.84 9.77
N LEU A 100 2.73 -11.70 10.30
CA LEU A 100 3.85 -11.31 11.13
C LEU A 100 4.72 -10.25 10.46
N SER A 101 4.84 -9.09 11.13
CA SER A 101 5.88 -8.10 10.86
C SER A 101 6.93 -8.13 11.96
N ILE A 102 8.21 -8.04 11.60
CA ILE A 102 9.33 -7.99 12.54
C ILE A 102 10.06 -6.66 12.35
N THR A 103 9.90 -5.75 13.31
CA THR A 103 10.46 -4.39 13.23
C THR A 103 11.57 -4.13 14.25
N GLU A 104 11.75 -5.04 15.21
CA GLU A 104 12.66 -4.92 16.35
C GLU A 104 13.52 -6.17 16.50
N VAL A 105 14.76 -6.00 16.98
CA VAL A 105 15.69 -7.12 17.24
C VAL A 105 15.16 -8.06 18.33
N HIS A 106 14.51 -7.50 19.37
CA HIS A 106 13.85 -8.28 20.43
C HIS A 106 12.76 -9.20 19.85
N GLU A 107 11.91 -8.66 18.98
CA GLU A 107 10.84 -9.44 18.34
C GLU A 107 11.40 -10.58 17.49
N GLN A 108 12.49 -10.35 16.75
CA GLN A 108 13.17 -11.40 16.00
C GLN A 108 13.69 -12.53 16.91
N ALA A 109 14.27 -12.19 18.06
CA ALA A 109 14.77 -13.18 19.02
C ALA A 109 13.61 -13.99 19.64
N TYR A 110 12.55 -13.30 20.06
CA TYR A 110 11.35 -13.93 20.61
C TYR A 110 10.70 -14.89 19.61
N MET A 111 10.52 -14.45 18.37
CA MET A 111 9.99 -15.30 17.30
C MET A 111 10.89 -16.49 17.02
N GLY A 112 12.21 -16.30 17.03
CA GLY A 112 13.19 -17.36 16.85
C GLY A 112 13.05 -18.49 17.87
N GLU A 113 12.84 -18.15 19.15
CA GLU A 113 12.61 -19.16 20.20
C GLU A 113 11.23 -19.83 20.06
N LEU A 114 10.17 -19.08 19.73
CA LEU A 114 8.83 -19.65 19.55
C LEU A 114 8.77 -20.70 18.42
N ILE A 115 9.48 -20.45 17.32
CA ILE A 115 9.42 -21.32 16.13
C ILE A 115 10.53 -22.37 16.08
N LYS A 116 11.45 -22.38 17.04
CA LYS A 116 12.65 -23.23 17.08
C LYS A 116 12.37 -24.72 16.96
N LYS A 117 11.21 -25.17 17.43
CA LYS A 117 10.79 -26.58 17.40
C LYS A 117 10.35 -27.07 16.03
N PHE A 118 10.12 -26.18 15.07
CA PHE A 118 9.63 -26.53 13.74
C PHE A 118 10.79 -26.71 12.76
N SER A 119 10.61 -27.60 11.78
CA SER A 119 11.60 -27.92 10.75
C SER A 119 11.21 -27.40 9.36
N PHE A 120 10.30 -26.43 9.29
CA PHE A 120 9.79 -25.86 8.05
C PHE A 120 9.52 -24.36 8.21
N ALA A 121 9.53 -23.63 7.10
CA ALA A 121 9.35 -22.19 7.07
C ALA A 121 7.88 -21.78 7.19
N PHE A 122 7.65 -20.55 7.66
CA PHE A 122 6.32 -19.96 7.80
C PHE A 122 6.19 -18.69 6.97
N TRP A 123 5.01 -18.45 6.40
CA TRP A 123 4.67 -17.15 5.85
C TRP A 123 4.72 -16.05 6.92
N ILE A 124 5.33 -14.93 6.53
CA ILE A 124 5.35 -13.67 7.27
C ILE A 124 4.83 -12.56 6.35
N GLY A 125 4.54 -11.38 6.88
CA GLY A 125 3.92 -10.28 6.12
C GLY A 125 4.86 -9.59 5.12
N LEU A 126 6.14 -9.99 5.06
CA LEU A 126 7.14 -9.39 4.20
C LEU A 126 6.83 -9.70 2.74
N ASN A 127 6.78 -8.70 1.87
CA ASN A 127 6.49 -8.87 0.47
C ASN A 127 7.11 -7.75 -0.39
N SER A 128 7.29 -8.00 -1.68
CA SER A 128 7.65 -6.99 -2.68
C SER A 128 6.64 -7.04 -3.83
N LEU A 129 5.37 -7.04 -3.45
CA LEU A 129 4.25 -7.25 -4.35
C LEU A 129 3.91 -5.99 -5.17
N ASP A 130 4.14 -4.79 -4.62
CA ASP A 130 4.12 -3.55 -5.39
C ASP A 130 5.39 -3.46 -6.25
N PHE A 131 5.21 -3.55 -7.57
CA PHE A 131 6.29 -3.55 -8.55
C PHE A 131 7.10 -2.26 -8.62
N ASN A 132 6.51 -1.15 -8.15
CA ASN A 132 7.17 0.15 -8.17
C ASN A 132 7.97 0.40 -6.88
N SER A 133 7.66 -0.31 -5.79
CA SER A 133 8.34 -0.18 -4.51
C SER A 133 9.20 -1.40 -4.15
N GLY A 134 9.94 -1.25 -3.04
CA GLY A 134 10.81 -2.27 -2.48
C GLY A 134 10.08 -3.26 -1.58
N TRP A 135 10.84 -3.92 -0.71
CA TRP A 135 10.27 -4.80 0.31
C TRP A 135 9.48 -3.99 1.34
N GLN A 136 8.30 -4.50 1.71
CA GLN A 136 7.38 -3.90 2.67
C GLN A 136 6.68 -4.97 3.52
N TRP A 137 6.19 -4.58 4.70
CA TRP A 137 5.33 -5.43 5.51
C TRP A 137 3.87 -5.16 5.19
N ALA A 138 3.07 -6.23 5.06
CA ALA A 138 1.61 -6.13 5.08
C ALA A 138 1.13 -5.45 6.39
N GLY A 139 0.08 -4.64 6.30
CA GLY A 139 -0.44 -3.89 7.45
C GLY A 139 0.39 -2.65 7.80
N GLY A 140 1.18 -2.12 6.85
CA GLY A 140 1.83 -0.82 6.94
C GLY A 140 2.98 -0.68 7.97
N SER A 141 3.50 -1.78 8.51
CA SER A 141 4.66 -1.71 9.41
C SER A 141 5.94 -1.30 8.67
N PRO A 142 6.82 -0.47 9.25
CA PRO A 142 8.01 0.02 8.57
C PRO A 142 9.03 -1.10 8.33
N PHE A 143 9.52 -1.24 7.10
CA PHE A 143 10.59 -2.18 6.76
C PHE A 143 11.95 -1.58 7.09
N ARG A 144 12.28 -1.49 8.39
CA ARG A 144 13.49 -0.85 8.91
C ARG A 144 14.53 -1.81 9.52
N TYR A 145 14.16 -3.06 9.71
CA TYR A 145 15.04 -4.10 10.24
C TYR A 145 15.18 -5.20 9.19
N LEU A 146 16.41 -5.66 8.93
CA LEU A 146 16.69 -6.69 7.93
C LEU A 146 17.36 -7.90 8.59
N ASN A 147 16.85 -9.09 8.30
CA ASN A 147 17.44 -10.34 8.77
C ASN A 147 17.38 -11.46 7.72
N TRP A 148 17.76 -11.14 6.48
CA TRP A 148 17.79 -12.11 5.39
C TRP A 148 18.79 -13.26 5.66
N ALA A 149 18.47 -14.43 5.11
CA ALA A 149 19.36 -15.57 5.02
C ALA A 149 20.43 -15.35 3.96
N LEU A 150 21.54 -16.09 4.05
CA LEU A 150 22.60 -16.02 3.05
C LEU A 150 22.04 -16.38 1.66
N GLY A 151 22.22 -15.49 0.69
CA GLY A 151 21.67 -15.64 -0.66
C GLY A 151 20.24 -15.13 -0.84
N SER A 152 19.62 -14.61 0.22
CA SER A 152 18.32 -13.93 0.17
C SER A 152 18.46 -12.41 0.35
N PRO A 153 17.56 -11.60 -0.24
CA PRO A 153 16.49 -12.01 -1.13
C PRO A 153 17.04 -12.50 -2.48
N PHE A 154 16.54 -13.65 -2.93
CA PHE A 154 16.89 -14.27 -4.20
C PHE A 154 16.36 -13.41 -5.34
N LEU A 155 17.19 -13.12 -6.34
CA LEU A 155 16.85 -12.21 -7.45
C LEU A 155 15.98 -12.86 -8.55
N LEU A 156 15.48 -14.07 -8.34
CA LEU A 156 14.66 -14.76 -9.35
C LEU A 156 13.26 -14.11 -9.46
N PRO A 157 12.76 -13.89 -10.69
CA PRO A 157 11.39 -13.41 -10.92
C PRO A 157 10.36 -14.31 -10.22
N GLY A 158 9.35 -13.70 -9.59
CA GLY A 158 8.21 -14.41 -8.99
C GLY A 158 8.37 -14.88 -7.53
N LYS A 159 9.56 -14.76 -6.92
CA LYS A 159 9.74 -14.98 -5.47
C LYS A 159 9.65 -13.67 -4.68
N ILE A 160 8.42 -13.20 -4.47
CA ILE A 160 8.12 -11.85 -3.94
C ILE A 160 7.40 -11.87 -2.58
N CYS A 161 7.29 -13.03 -1.94
CA CYS A 161 6.71 -13.18 -0.60
C CYS A 161 7.75 -13.75 0.37
N GLY A 162 7.84 -13.19 1.57
CA GLY A 162 8.83 -13.55 2.57
C GLY A 162 8.36 -14.69 3.49
N VAL A 163 9.31 -15.54 3.88
CA VAL A 163 9.13 -16.58 4.89
C VAL A 163 10.17 -16.42 5.99
N ILE A 164 9.84 -16.86 7.21
CA ILE A 164 10.81 -17.05 8.29
C ILE A 164 11.15 -18.54 8.39
N ASN A 165 12.45 -18.87 8.38
CA ASN A 165 12.89 -20.26 8.36
C ASN A 165 13.65 -20.64 9.65
N PRO A 166 13.04 -21.48 10.52
CA PRO A 166 13.70 -21.96 11.75
C PRO A 166 15.03 -22.68 11.49
N LEU A 167 15.14 -23.44 10.39
CA LEU A 167 16.37 -24.16 10.02
C LEU A 167 17.52 -23.23 9.60
N LYS A 168 17.22 -21.95 9.37
CA LYS A 168 18.19 -20.91 9.04
C LYS A 168 18.35 -19.91 10.19
N ASN A 169 18.22 -20.37 11.43
CA ASN A 169 18.26 -19.53 12.65
C ASN A 169 17.20 -18.42 12.61
N ALA A 170 15.98 -18.77 12.17
CA ALA A 170 14.86 -17.83 12.03
C ALA A 170 15.16 -16.62 11.13
N LYS A 171 16.09 -16.75 10.18
CA LYS A 171 16.34 -15.77 9.12
C LYS A 171 15.27 -15.82 8.04
N TRP A 172 15.22 -14.76 7.24
CA TRP A 172 14.19 -14.58 6.22
C TRP A 172 14.67 -15.05 4.86
N GLU A 173 13.77 -15.70 4.13
CA GLU A 173 13.96 -16.09 2.73
C GLU A 173 12.76 -15.57 1.93
N ASN A 174 12.89 -15.47 0.61
CA ASN A 174 11.77 -15.14 -0.27
C ASN A 174 11.35 -16.36 -1.09
N GLU A 175 10.05 -16.52 -1.27
CA GLU A 175 9.40 -17.63 -1.94
C GLU A 175 8.28 -17.18 -2.87
N ALA A 176 7.86 -18.09 -3.75
CA ALA A 176 6.72 -17.85 -4.63
C ALA A 176 5.43 -17.82 -3.81
N CYS A 177 4.64 -16.74 -3.94
CA CYS A 177 3.46 -16.48 -3.10
C CYS A 177 2.36 -17.56 -3.19
N ASN A 178 2.39 -18.41 -4.23
CA ASN A 178 1.47 -19.51 -4.44
C ASN A 178 1.87 -20.81 -3.72
N GLN A 179 3.05 -20.87 -3.10
CA GLN A 179 3.43 -21.99 -2.24
C GLN A 179 2.46 -22.10 -1.06
N ARG A 180 2.20 -23.33 -0.61
CA ARG A 180 1.28 -23.59 0.49
C ARG A 180 2.06 -23.94 1.75
N LEU A 181 2.10 -23.00 2.70
CA LEU A 181 2.88 -23.11 3.93
C LEU A 181 2.00 -22.82 5.16
N GLY A 182 2.54 -23.15 6.33
CA GLY A 182 2.05 -22.56 7.59
C GLY A 182 2.35 -21.07 7.65
N TYR A 183 1.70 -20.34 8.54
CA TYR A 183 1.81 -18.89 8.63
C TYR A 183 1.72 -18.40 10.07
N ILE A 184 2.15 -17.16 10.30
CA ILE A 184 2.15 -16.54 11.63
C ILE A 184 1.36 -15.24 11.55
N CYS A 185 0.34 -15.11 12.40
CA CYS A 185 -0.37 -13.85 12.59
C CYS A 185 0.21 -13.08 13.79
N LYS A 186 0.20 -11.75 13.71
CA LYS A 186 0.58 -10.81 14.75
C LYS A 186 -0.60 -9.88 15.04
N LYS A 187 -0.96 -9.77 16.30
CA LYS A 187 -2.01 -8.89 16.81
C LYS A 187 -1.40 -7.96 17.85
N ARG A 188 -1.55 -6.65 17.62
CA ARG A 188 -1.17 -5.63 18.60
C ARG A 188 -2.35 -5.38 19.51
N ASN A 189 -2.11 -5.18 20.81
CA ASN A 189 -3.13 -4.60 21.67
C ASN A 189 -3.37 -3.16 21.18
N PHE A 190 -4.48 -2.96 20.47
CA PHE A 190 -4.99 -1.62 20.17
C PHE A 190 -5.47 -0.99 21.46
N GLU A 191 -4.57 -0.63 22.37
CA GLU A 191 -4.79 0.61 23.08
C GLU A 191 -4.78 1.67 22.00
N ILE A 192 -5.92 2.35 21.82
CA ILE A 192 -6.08 3.48 20.93
C ILE A 192 -5.14 4.59 21.43
N ARG A 193 -3.84 4.47 21.17
CA ARG A 193 -3.02 5.63 20.86
C ARG A 193 -3.41 5.95 19.45
N SER A 194 -4.54 6.65 19.36
CA SER A 194 -4.80 7.39 18.16
C SER A 194 -3.56 8.25 17.94
N ASP A 195 -2.93 8.10 16.79
CA ASP A 195 -2.06 9.14 16.22
C ASP A 195 -2.95 10.36 15.84
N ILE A 196 -3.90 10.74 16.73
CA ILE A 196 -4.51 12.05 16.73
C ILE A 196 -3.37 12.96 17.20
N VAL A 197 -2.61 13.38 16.19
CA VAL A 197 -1.87 14.63 16.22
C VAL A 197 -2.80 15.65 16.89
N PRO A 198 -2.45 16.19 18.08
CA PRO A 198 -3.29 17.16 18.76
C PRO A 198 -3.66 18.26 17.78
N LYS A 199 -4.91 18.73 17.78
CA LYS A 199 -5.34 19.83 16.88
C LYS A 199 -4.41 21.06 16.98
N GLU A 200 -3.69 21.22 18.08
CA GLU A 200 -2.57 22.16 18.25
C GLU A 200 -1.46 22.08 17.17
N GLU A 201 -1.11 20.89 16.66
CA GLU A 201 -0.03 20.68 15.66
C GLU A 201 -0.48 20.92 14.20
N LEU A 202 -1.78 21.07 13.97
CA LEU A 202 -2.38 21.42 12.67
C LEU A 202 -2.53 22.94 12.48
N ARG A 203 -2.11 23.76 13.46
CA ARG A 203 -2.13 25.22 13.32
C ARG A 203 -1.09 25.66 12.29
N PRO A 204 -1.39 26.66 11.46
CA PRO A 204 -0.43 27.14 10.49
C PRO A 204 0.78 27.72 11.22
N ILE A 205 1.96 27.41 10.69
CA ILE A 205 3.25 27.81 11.27
C ILE A 205 4.00 28.67 10.29
N LYS A 206 4.78 29.63 10.80
CA LYS A 206 5.64 30.48 9.99
C LYS A 206 7.06 29.95 10.01
N CYS A 207 7.60 29.68 8.83
CA CYS A 207 8.99 29.31 8.64
C CYS A 207 9.80 30.52 8.15
N THR A 208 11.11 30.49 8.37
CA THR A 208 12.06 31.47 7.81
C THR A 208 12.10 31.36 6.29
N ASP A 209 12.49 32.43 5.60
CA ASP A 209 12.64 32.41 4.14
C ASP A 209 13.53 31.25 3.68
N GLY A 210 13.12 30.57 2.61
CA GLY A 210 13.78 29.34 2.15
C GLY A 210 13.43 28.08 2.94
N TRP A 211 12.42 28.13 3.81
CA TRP A 211 11.85 26.97 4.49
C TRP A 211 10.33 26.90 4.30
N TRP A 212 9.82 25.71 4.02
CA TRP A 212 8.41 25.47 3.74
C TRP A 212 7.71 24.83 4.95
N PRO A 213 6.60 25.39 5.43
CA PRO A 213 5.86 24.84 6.56
C PRO A 213 5.04 23.62 6.15
N TYR A 214 5.09 22.58 6.98
CA TYR A 214 4.18 21.44 6.91
C TYR A 214 4.03 20.76 8.27
N ALA A 215 2.79 20.57 8.73
CA ALA A 215 2.45 19.83 9.95
C ALA A 215 3.35 20.14 11.16
N GLY A 216 3.46 21.42 11.54
CA GLY A 216 4.26 21.85 12.70
C GLY A 216 5.79 21.89 12.49
N HIS A 217 6.28 21.53 11.30
CA HIS A 217 7.69 21.51 10.94
C HIS A 217 8.00 22.37 9.72
N CYS A 218 9.26 22.77 9.59
CA CYS A 218 9.79 23.50 8.45
C CYS A 218 10.75 22.58 7.69
N TYR A 219 10.64 22.55 6.36
CA TYR A 219 11.49 21.73 5.48
C TYR A 219 12.23 22.60 4.49
N SER A 220 13.44 22.18 4.09
CA SER A 220 14.21 22.88 3.06
C SER A 220 15.13 21.92 2.32
N ILE A 221 15.16 22.00 0.99
CA ILE A 221 16.12 21.27 0.17
C ILE A 221 17.42 22.07 0.09
N GLN A 222 18.51 21.44 0.51
CA GLN A 222 19.87 21.94 0.36
C GLN A 222 20.46 21.32 -0.91
N TRP A 223 20.67 22.15 -1.94
CA TRP A 223 21.18 21.69 -3.23
C TRP A 223 22.70 21.52 -3.28
N GLU A 224 23.43 22.11 -2.33
CA GLU A 224 24.89 21.99 -2.25
C GLU A 224 25.29 20.53 -1.98
N PRO A 225 26.05 19.87 -2.89
CA PRO A 225 26.43 18.48 -2.70
C PRO A 225 27.36 18.30 -1.51
N LYS A 226 26.99 17.39 -0.59
CA LYS A 226 27.73 17.05 0.63
C LYS A 226 27.70 15.55 0.88
N THR A 227 28.68 15.04 1.64
CA THR A 227 28.55 13.70 2.25
C THR A 227 27.37 13.69 3.21
N TRP A 228 26.84 12.52 3.54
CA TRP A 228 25.73 12.41 4.48
C TRP A 228 26.04 13.07 5.83
N LYS A 229 27.26 12.86 6.35
CA LYS A 229 27.72 13.43 7.64
C LYS A 229 27.87 14.94 7.59
N ASP A 230 28.37 15.49 6.48
CA ASP A 230 28.50 16.94 6.29
C ASP A 230 27.14 17.60 6.08
N ALA A 231 26.23 16.93 5.35
CA ALA A 231 24.85 17.36 5.18
C ALA A 231 24.11 17.41 6.53
N LEU A 232 24.25 16.36 7.35
CA LEU A 232 23.74 16.33 8.73
C LEU A 232 24.26 17.51 9.55
N THR A 233 25.57 17.74 9.52
CA THR A 233 26.20 18.87 10.23
C THR A 233 25.67 20.21 9.71
N SER A 234 25.43 20.32 8.40
CA SER A 234 24.86 21.51 7.76
C SER A 234 23.41 21.77 8.20
N CYS A 235 22.57 20.74 8.29
CA CYS A 235 21.20 20.88 8.82
C CYS A 235 21.21 21.27 10.31
N LYS A 236 22.10 20.66 11.11
CA LYS A 236 22.26 20.99 12.54
C LYS A 236 22.68 22.43 12.79
N LYS A 237 23.51 23.01 11.93
CA LYS A 237 23.87 24.44 11.98
C LYS A 237 22.69 25.39 11.72
N GLN A 238 21.59 24.88 11.15
CA GLN A 238 20.36 25.65 10.87
C GLN A 238 19.23 25.32 11.87
N ASP A 239 19.59 24.83 13.06
CA ASP A 239 18.70 24.39 14.14
C ASP A 239 17.73 23.27 13.72
N GLY A 240 18.14 22.46 12.75
CA GLY A 240 17.38 21.30 12.28
C GLY A 240 18.18 20.02 12.33
N ASP A 241 17.70 19.02 11.60
CA ASP A 241 18.37 17.77 11.32
C ASP A 241 18.09 17.38 9.85
N LEU A 242 18.70 16.29 9.37
CA LEU A 242 18.24 15.69 8.11
C LEU A 242 16.79 15.23 8.27
N ALA A 243 16.01 15.32 7.19
CA ALA A 243 14.59 15.09 7.25
C ALA A 243 14.25 13.64 7.61
N SER A 244 13.41 13.50 8.65
CA SER A 244 12.68 12.30 9.03
C SER A 244 11.27 12.32 8.47
N PHE A 245 10.71 11.13 8.21
CA PHE A 245 9.35 10.95 7.68
C PHE A 245 8.59 9.90 8.48
N HIS A 246 7.37 10.24 8.92
CA HIS A 246 6.60 9.41 9.84
C HIS A 246 5.27 8.90 9.29
N ASN A 247 4.84 9.42 8.15
CA ASN A 247 3.59 9.05 7.51
C ASN A 247 3.60 9.42 6.02
N VAL A 248 2.60 8.91 5.30
CA VAL A 248 2.43 9.16 3.86
C VAL A 248 2.17 10.63 3.53
N ALA A 249 1.58 11.42 4.44
CA ALA A 249 1.25 12.81 4.18
C ALA A 249 2.47 13.73 4.15
N GLU A 250 3.40 13.53 5.08
CA GLU A 250 4.70 14.23 5.14
C GLU A 250 5.57 13.90 3.92
N TYR A 251 5.64 12.61 3.56
CA TYR A 251 6.28 12.17 2.34
C TYR A 251 5.64 12.81 1.09
N SER A 252 4.31 12.81 1.03
CA SER A 252 3.56 13.38 -0.09
C SER A 252 3.75 14.89 -0.24
N PHE A 253 3.89 15.61 0.88
CA PHE A 253 4.23 17.04 0.88
C PHE A 253 5.58 17.29 0.22
N VAL A 254 6.61 16.51 0.56
CA VAL A 254 7.95 16.71 0.01
C VAL A 254 7.99 16.48 -1.51
N VAL A 255 7.36 15.41 -1.98
CA VAL A 255 7.37 15.09 -3.43
C VAL A 255 6.51 16.03 -4.27
N SER A 256 5.47 16.65 -3.69
CA SER A 256 4.52 17.50 -4.44
C SER A 256 4.71 19.01 -4.25
N GLN A 257 5.15 19.47 -3.08
CA GLN A 257 5.15 20.90 -2.73
C GLN A 257 6.54 21.49 -2.43
N LEU A 258 7.52 20.69 -2.03
CA LEU A 258 8.84 21.20 -1.61
C LEU A 258 9.77 21.56 -2.80
N GLY A 259 9.34 21.31 -4.04
CA GLY A 259 10.16 21.53 -5.23
C GLY A 259 11.14 20.38 -5.51
N TYR A 260 10.82 19.17 -5.04
CA TYR A 260 11.53 17.94 -5.40
C TYR A 260 11.57 17.74 -6.92
N LYS A 261 12.71 17.24 -7.42
CA LYS A 261 12.91 16.96 -8.84
C LYS A 261 13.23 15.47 -9.03
N PRO A 262 12.52 14.75 -9.92
CA PRO A 262 12.77 13.33 -10.20
C PRO A 262 14.19 12.95 -10.59
N THR A 263 14.95 13.89 -11.14
CA THR A 263 16.33 13.71 -11.61
C THR A 263 17.38 13.84 -10.51
N GLU A 264 16.98 14.29 -9.31
CA GLU A 264 17.87 14.56 -8.19
C GLU A 264 17.85 13.40 -7.20
N GLU A 265 18.96 13.25 -6.48
CA GLU A 265 19.09 12.35 -5.35
C GLU A 265 19.39 13.17 -4.10
N LEU A 266 18.57 13.03 -3.07
CA LEU A 266 18.65 13.88 -1.88
C LEU A 266 18.81 13.02 -0.61
N TRP A 267 19.82 13.31 0.21
CA TRP A 267 20.01 12.67 1.51
C TRP A 267 18.81 12.88 2.43
N LEU A 268 18.42 11.79 3.11
CA LEU A 268 17.47 11.76 4.21
C LEU A 268 18.19 11.43 5.53
N GLY A 269 17.51 11.58 6.66
CA GLY A 269 18.09 11.24 7.97
C GLY A 269 18.19 9.74 8.28
N LEU A 270 17.60 8.88 7.45
CA LEU A 270 17.53 7.43 7.70
C LEU A 270 18.89 6.80 7.40
N ASN A 271 19.38 5.97 8.32
CA ASN A 271 20.70 5.34 8.21
C ASN A 271 20.78 4.10 9.11
N ASP A 272 21.75 3.21 8.86
CA ASP A 272 22.04 2.04 9.71
C ASP A 272 23.43 2.10 10.37
N LEU A 273 24.00 3.30 10.52
CA LEU A 273 25.39 3.52 10.97
C LEU A 273 25.67 2.98 12.37
N LYS A 274 24.66 2.98 13.24
CA LYS A 274 24.81 2.58 14.64
C LYS A 274 24.72 1.06 14.81
N VAL A 275 23.80 0.43 14.08
CA VAL A 275 23.56 -1.01 14.09
C VAL A 275 23.26 -1.43 12.66
N HIS A 276 24.20 -2.12 12.03
CA HIS A 276 24.04 -2.58 10.66
C HIS A 276 22.75 -3.37 10.47
N PHE A 277 22.04 -3.12 9.36
CA PHE A 277 20.72 -3.69 9.05
C PHE A 277 19.57 -3.26 9.95
N TYR A 278 19.77 -2.24 10.80
CA TYR A 278 18.73 -1.64 11.63
C TYR A 278 18.71 -0.12 11.40
N PHE A 279 17.74 0.33 10.61
CA PHE A 279 17.62 1.72 10.18
C PHE A 279 16.96 2.60 11.26
N GLU A 280 17.60 3.72 11.59
CA GLU A 280 17.14 4.73 12.55
C GLU A 280 17.21 6.14 11.94
N TRP A 281 16.35 7.06 12.39
CA TRP A 281 16.43 8.46 12.01
C TRP A 281 17.54 9.18 12.78
N SER A 282 18.29 10.06 12.11
CA SER A 282 19.37 10.87 12.70
C SER A 282 18.91 11.84 13.80
N ASP A 283 17.65 12.26 13.76
CA ASP A 283 17.01 13.12 14.76
C ASP A 283 16.50 12.35 16.00
N GLY A 284 16.62 11.01 16.01
CA GLY A 284 16.21 10.14 17.11
C GLY A 284 14.71 9.85 17.19
N THR A 285 13.91 10.32 16.23
CA THR A 285 12.48 10.00 16.16
C THR A 285 12.26 8.54 15.74
N PRO A 286 11.15 7.89 16.16
CA PRO A 286 10.90 6.50 15.79
C PRO A 286 10.61 6.38 14.29
N VAL A 287 11.17 5.34 13.66
CA VAL A 287 10.87 5.02 12.26
C VAL A 287 9.51 4.33 12.21
N THR A 288 8.46 5.06 11.85
CA THR A 288 7.07 4.58 11.76
C THR A 288 6.61 4.37 10.31
N PHE A 289 7.38 4.84 9.34
CA PHE A 289 7.05 4.82 7.93
C PHE A 289 8.29 4.58 7.08
N THR A 290 8.15 3.79 6.02
CA THR A 290 9.19 3.54 5.03
C THR A 290 8.60 3.42 3.63
N LYS A 291 9.23 4.02 2.63
CA LYS A 291 8.86 3.85 1.21
C LYS A 291 10.07 3.58 0.34
N TRP A 292 10.50 2.32 0.35
CA TRP A 292 11.67 1.86 -0.39
C TRP A 292 11.43 1.79 -1.89
N GLN A 293 12.49 2.06 -2.65
CA GLN A 293 12.58 1.80 -4.07
C GLN A 293 12.79 0.30 -4.30
N ARG A 294 12.32 -0.21 -5.43
CA ARG A 294 12.56 -1.59 -5.85
C ARG A 294 14.04 -1.97 -5.73
N GLY A 295 14.30 -3.12 -5.09
CA GLY A 295 15.65 -3.64 -4.86
C GLY A 295 16.37 -3.05 -3.64
N HIS A 296 15.77 -2.08 -2.96
CA HIS A 296 16.27 -1.50 -1.71
C HIS A 296 15.37 -1.85 -0.52
N PRO A 297 15.88 -1.76 0.72
CA PRO A 297 17.28 -1.56 1.10
C PRO A 297 18.18 -2.73 0.67
N THR A 298 19.43 -2.44 0.33
CA THR A 298 20.39 -3.46 -0.10
C THR A 298 20.86 -4.31 1.06
N TYR A 299 20.97 -5.64 0.86
CA TYR A 299 21.52 -6.55 1.88
C TYR A 299 22.95 -6.96 1.50
N ARG A 300 23.93 -6.08 1.76
CA ARG A 300 25.35 -6.34 1.44
C ARG A 300 26.20 -6.13 2.70
N ASN A 301 27.09 -7.09 2.99
CA ASN A 301 28.00 -6.97 4.12
C ASN A 301 29.09 -5.92 3.85
N GLY A 302 29.35 -5.06 4.83
CA GLY A 302 30.59 -4.28 4.93
C GLY A 302 30.52 -2.84 4.44
N LEU A 303 29.32 -2.31 4.16
CA LEU A 303 29.12 -0.88 3.91
C LEU A 303 28.06 -0.34 4.87
N GLU A 304 28.38 0.79 5.49
CA GLU A 304 27.42 1.65 6.17
C GLU A 304 26.46 2.24 5.12
N ASP A 305 25.16 2.04 5.30
CA ASP A 305 24.13 2.47 4.35
C ASP A 305 23.46 3.76 4.82
N CYS A 306 23.57 4.79 3.99
CA CYS A 306 22.81 6.03 4.12
C CYS A 306 21.67 6.04 3.11
N VAL A 307 20.59 6.76 3.40
CA VAL A 307 19.38 6.70 2.57
C VAL A 307 19.15 8.00 1.80
N VAL A 308 18.87 7.85 0.51
CA VAL A 308 18.48 8.93 -0.40
C VAL A 308 17.02 8.81 -0.82
N MET A 309 16.40 9.95 -1.10
CA MET A 309 15.16 10.06 -1.86
C MET A 309 15.50 10.28 -3.34
N LYS A 310 14.95 9.46 -4.25
CA LYS A 310 15.22 9.54 -5.70
C LYS A 310 14.09 9.03 -6.58
N GLY A 311 14.19 9.35 -7.88
CA GLY A 311 13.28 8.88 -8.93
C GLY A 311 11.95 9.63 -8.99
N GLN A 312 11.10 9.26 -9.95
CA GLN A 312 9.85 9.96 -10.27
C GLN A 312 8.92 10.14 -9.08
N TYR A 313 8.89 9.16 -8.18
CA TYR A 313 8.00 9.15 -7.03
C TYR A 313 8.72 9.43 -5.71
N GLY A 314 10.02 9.72 -5.72
CA GLY A 314 10.77 9.98 -4.48
C GLY A 314 10.88 8.77 -3.55
N TYR A 315 10.97 7.55 -4.09
CA TYR A 315 11.22 6.37 -3.26
C TYR A 315 12.63 6.40 -2.67
N TRP A 316 12.81 5.62 -1.60
CA TRP A 316 14.02 5.61 -0.81
C TRP A 316 14.99 4.54 -1.30
N ALA A 317 16.27 4.86 -1.38
CA ALA A 317 17.31 3.92 -1.75
C ALA A 317 18.48 4.03 -0.78
N THR A 318 19.11 2.90 -0.48
CA THR A 318 20.41 2.86 0.21
C THR A 318 21.52 3.24 -0.76
N ASP A 319 22.47 4.05 -0.30
CA ASP A 319 23.65 4.49 -1.03
C ASP A 319 24.83 4.69 -0.07
N VAL A 320 26.04 4.76 -0.61
CA VAL A 320 27.26 4.95 0.18
C VAL A 320 27.34 6.37 0.75
N CYS A 321 27.52 6.47 2.06
CA CYS A 321 27.43 7.74 2.81
C CYS A 321 28.40 8.85 2.36
N ASP A 322 29.52 8.49 1.74
CA ASP A 322 30.55 9.43 1.26
C ASP A 322 30.21 10.12 -0.06
N LYS A 323 29.10 9.71 -0.72
CA LYS A 323 28.65 10.34 -1.96
C LYS A 323 28.25 11.80 -1.71
N GLN A 324 28.63 12.67 -2.63
CA GLN A 324 28.34 14.10 -2.56
C GLN A 324 26.97 14.36 -3.20
N LEU A 325 25.94 14.58 -2.38
CA LEU A 325 24.56 14.80 -2.84
C LEU A 325 23.91 15.99 -2.11
N GLY A 326 22.84 16.53 -2.69
CA GLY A 326 21.96 17.44 -1.95
C GLY A 326 21.27 16.72 -0.79
N SER A 327 20.59 17.47 0.08
CA SER A 327 19.93 16.90 1.27
C SER A 327 18.63 17.62 1.60
N ILE A 328 17.72 16.94 2.28
CA ILE A 328 16.52 17.57 2.82
C ILE A 328 16.73 17.79 4.32
N CYS A 329 16.61 19.04 4.79
CA CYS A 329 16.63 19.37 6.21
C CYS A 329 15.20 19.56 6.74
N LYS A 330 14.98 19.19 8.01
CA LYS A 330 13.73 19.38 8.75
C LYS A 330 14.04 20.02 10.10
N LYS A 331 13.20 20.96 10.54
CA LYS A 331 13.27 21.53 11.89
C LYS A 331 11.89 21.81 12.46
N LYS A 332 11.78 21.86 13.79
CA LYS A 332 10.53 22.27 14.45
C LYS A 332 10.31 23.77 14.22
N SER A 333 9.06 24.19 14.02
CA SER A 333 8.78 25.62 13.91
C SER A 333 9.06 26.36 15.21
N ALA A 334 9.69 27.53 15.11
CA ALA A 334 9.94 28.43 16.24
C ALA A 334 8.71 29.29 16.61
N SER A 335 7.65 29.33 15.79
CA SER A 335 6.46 30.16 16.02
C SER A 335 5.16 29.53 15.52
N GLN A 336 4.10 29.63 16.33
CA GLN A 336 2.73 29.37 15.91
C GLN A 336 2.20 30.65 15.23
N SER A 337 1.64 30.53 14.02
CA SER A 337 0.97 31.68 13.42
C SER A 337 -0.44 31.84 14.00
N SER A 338 -0.93 33.08 14.06
CA SER A 338 -2.32 33.41 14.41
C SER A 338 -3.25 33.44 13.20
N GLU A 339 -2.75 33.12 12.00
CA GLU A 339 -3.53 33.12 10.78
C GLU A 339 -4.16 31.74 10.58
N ASN A 340 -5.47 31.71 10.41
CA ASN A 340 -6.14 30.54 9.84
C ASN A 340 -5.79 30.52 8.34
N GLU A 341 -4.98 29.55 7.90
CA GLU A 341 -4.80 29.27 6.47
C GLU A 341 -6.09 28.61 5.93
N THR A 342 -7.15 29.41 5.85
CA THR A 342 -8.41 29.06 5.20
C THR A 342 -8.38 29.67 3.82
N GLY A 343 -8.20 28.84 2.80
CA GLY A 343 -8.17 29.33 1.42
C GLY A 343 -7.83 28.26 0.41
N TRP A 344 -7.98 28.64 -0.86
CA TRP A 344 -7.61 27.81 -2.00
C TRP A 344 -6.09 27.64 -2.06
N LYS A 345 -5.61 26.40 -2.11
CA LYS A 345 -4.19 26.07 -2.28
C LYS A 345 -3.92 25.77 -3.76
N LYS A 346 -3.00 26.52 -4.36
CA LYS A 346 -2.60 26.31 -5.76
C LYS A 346 -1.64 25.12 -5.86
N TYR A 347 -1.91 24.22 -6.81
CA TYR A 347 -1.00 23.17 -7.22
C TYR A 347 -1.07 23.04 -8.74
N ASP A 348 0.09 23.14 -9.39
CA ASP A 348 0.23 23.18 -10.84
C ASP A 348 -0.69 24.23 -11.50
N LEU A 349 -1.61 23.82 -12.38
CA LEU A 349 -2.57 24.68 -13.09
C LEU A 349 -3.91 24.83 -12.38
N HIS A 350 -4.05 24.28 -11.17
CA HIS A 350 -5.31 24.21 -10.43
C HIS A 350 -5.19 24.79 -9.03
N CYS A 351 -6.34 25.15 -8.47
CA CYS A 351 -6.49 25.53 -7.07
C CYS A 351 -7.45 24.54 -6.41
N TYR A 352 -7.14 24.16 -5.17
CA TYR A 352 -7.90 23.17 -4.41
C TYR A 352 -8.37 23.74 -3.09
N PHE A 353 -9.54 23.31 -2.64
CA PHE A 353 -10.13 23.73 -1.37
C PHE A 353 -10.60 22.53 -0.56
N VAL A 354 -10.37 22.60 0.75
CA VAL A 354 -10.79 21.57 1.71
C VAL A 354 -12.06 22.01 2.42
N GLY A 355 -13.18 21.42 2.05
CA GLY A 355 -14.46 21.60 2.73
C GLY A 355 -14.50 20.84 4.04
N SER A 356 -14.67 21.56 5.16
CA SER A 356 -14.70 20.97 6.51
C SER A 356 -16.11 20.63 7.03
N SER A 357 -17.14 20.88 6.23
CA SER A 357 -18.53 20.56 6.59
C SER A 357 -18.84 19.12 6.22
N LEU A 358 -19.39 18.34 7.16
CA LEU A 358 -19.85 16.98 6.91
C LEU A 358 -21.15 16.99 6.10
N VAL A 359 -21.06 16.64 4.82
CA VAL A 359 -22.16 16.72 3.85
C VAL A 359 -22.21 15.47 2.98
N THR A 360 -23.36 15.21 2.36
CA THR A 360 -23.51 14.12 1.37
C THR A 360 -22.76 14.44 0.08
N PHE A 361 -22.57 13.44 -0.80
CA PHE A 361 -21.89 13.66 -2.08
C PHE A 361 -22.57 14.75 -2.93
N SER A 362 -23.91 14.71 -3.01
CA SER A 362 -24.69 15.70 -3.76
C SER A 362 -24.59 17.11 -3.16
N GLU A 363 -24.63 17.22 -1.83
CA GLU A 363 -24.45 18.49 -1.11
C GLU A 363 -23.03 19.05 -1.31
N ALA A 364 -22.01 18.18 -1.29
CA ALA A 364 -20.62 18.54 -1.53
C ALA A 364 -20.43 19.13 -2.93
N ASN A 365 -20.97 18.48 -3.96
CA ASN A 365 -20.89 18.97 -5.33
C ASN A 365 -21.53 20.36 -5.48
N LYS A 366 -22.76 20.54 -4.97
CA LYS A 366 -23.43 21.84 -4.98
C LYS A 366 -22.62 22.93 -4.29
N THR A 367 -21.92 22.58 -3.21
CA THR A 367 -21.09 23.54 -2.46
C THR A 367 -19.84 23.96 -3.24
N CYS A 368 -19.19 23.02 -3.95
CA CYS A 368 -18.09 23.36 -4.87
C CYS A 368 -18.58 24.24 -6.02
N GLU A 369 -19.73 23.94 -6.62
CA GLU A 369 -20.33 24.71 -7.73
C GLU A 369 -20.65 26.15 -7.35
N GLN A 370 -21.14 26.38 -6.12
CA GLN A 370 -21.37 27.73 -5.58
C GLN A 370 -20.09 28.57 -5.56
N SER A 371 -18.92 27.93 -5.45
CA SER A 371 -17.62 28.57 -5.51
C SER A 371 -17.01 28.59 -6.92
N LYS A 372 -17.79 28.31 -7.97
CA LYS A 372 -17.33 28.14 -9.37
C LYS A 372 -16.26 27.05 -9.54
N ALA A 373 -16.31 26.05 -8.68
CA ALA A 373 -15.45 24.88 -8.68
C ALA A 373 -16.28 23.61 -8.86
N TYR A 374 -15.62 22.46 -8.86
CA TYR A 374 -16.25 21.14 -8.89
C TYR A 374 -15.56 20.22 -7.89
N LEU A 375 -16.19 19.10 -7.53
CA LEU A 375 -15.52 18.09 -6.70
C LEU A 375 -14.22 17.63 -7.36
N ALA A 376 -13.14 17.56 -6.58
CA ALA A 376 -11.80 17.38 -7.11
C ALA A 376 -11.69 16.11 -7.97
N THR A 377 -11.16 16.28 -9.19
CA THR A 377 -10.65 15.18 -10.01
C THR A 377 -9.21 14.87 -9.62
N VAL A 378 -8.74 13.66 -9.92
CA VAL A 378 -7.35 13.24 -9.70
C VAL A 378 -6.82 12.64 -11.00
N GLU A 379 -5.90 13.33 -11.64
CA GLU A 379 -5.39 13.01 -12.99
C GLU A 379 -4.00 12.37 -12.94
N SER A 380 -3.29 12.46 -11.82
CA SER A 380 -1.95 11.89 -11.69
C SER A 380 -1.59 11.49 -10.26
N ARG A 381 -0.56 10.65 -10.12
CA ARG A 381 0.02 10.29 -8.82
C ARG A 381 0.58 11.51 -8.05
N ASN A 382 1.08 12.52 -8.74
CA ASN A 382 1.61 13.73 -8.09
C ASN A 382 0.48 14.62 -7.56
N GLU A 383 -0.64 14.74 -8.30
CA GLU A 383 -1.85 15.38 -7.80
C GLU A 383 -2.45 14.62 -6.62
N GLN A 384 -2.45 13.27 -6.68
CA GLN A 384 -2.84 12.43 -5.55
C GLN A 384 -1.96 12.71 -4.32
N ALA A 385 -0.63 12.77 -4.46
CA ALA A 385 0.27 13.12 -3.36
C ALA A 385 -0.02 14.53 -2.81
N PHE A 386 -0.25 15.51 -3.68
CA PHE A 386 -0.66 16.84 -3.24
C PHE A 386 -1.94 16.79 -2.40
N LEU A 387 -2.99 16.09 -2.86
CA LEU A 387 -4.25 15.94 -2.12
C LEU A 387 -4.06 15.22 -0.78
N ILE A 388 -3.23 14.18 -0.71
CA ILE A 388 -2.85 13.52 0.55
C ILE A 388 -2.23 14.53 1.52
N SER A 389 -1.28 15.32 1.04
CA SER A 389 -0.62 16.32 1.87
C SER A 389 -1.57 17.44 2.32
N LEU A 390 -2.53 17.82 1.47
CA LEU A 390 -3.53 18.86 1.73
C LEU A 390 -4.59 18.42 2.76
N MET A 391 -5.06 17.17 2.66
CA MET A 391 -5.86 16.54 3.72
C MET A 391 -5.05 16.42 5.01
N GLY A 392 -3.76 16.14 4.89
CA GLY A 392 -2.79 16.15 6.00
C GLY A 392 -3.11 15.14 7.08
N LEU A 393 -2.81 15.50 8.33
CA LEU A 393 -2.97 14.66 9.51
C LEU A 393 -4.31 14.90 10.23
N ARG A 394 -5.34 15.28 9.47
CA ARG A 394 -6.66 15.56 10.05
C ARG A 394 -7.32 14.28 10.57
N SER A 395 -8.15 14.44 11.60
CA SER A 395 -8.89 13.32 12.21
C SER A 395 -10.10 12.87 11.39
N GLU A 396 -10.51 13.63 10.36
CA GLU A 396 -11.68 13.25 9.56
C GLU A 396 -11.39 12.03 8.71
N GLN A 397 -12.30 11.07 8.69
CA GLN A 397 -12.06 9.75 8.10
C GLN A 397 -12.08 9.74 6.57
N TYR A 398 -12.90 10.61 5.96
CA TYR A 398 -13.21 10.59 4.53
C TYR A 398 -13.36 11.99 3.94
N PHE A 399 -12.90 12.13 2.70
CA PHE A 399 -13.07 13.32 1.86
C PHE A 399 -13.66 12.92 0.50
N TRP A 400 -14.83 13.46 0.15
CA TRP A 400 -15.44 13.28 -1.17
C TRP A 400 -14.52 13.83 -2.28
N ILE A 401 -14.36 13.03 -3.33
CA ILE A 401 -13.78 13.42 -4.62
C ILE A 401 -14.83 13.24 -5.72
N GLY A 402 -14.61 13.77 -6.91
CA GLY A 402 -15.64 13.84 -7.96
C GLY A 402 -15.97 12.52 -8.66
N LEU A 403 -15.48 11.37 -8.20
CA LEU A 403 -15.62 10.08 -8.87
C LEU A 403 -16.86 9.32 -8.34
N SER A 404 -17.68 8.77 -9.23
CA SER A 404 -18.85 7.96 -8.84
C SER A 404 -19.25 6.96 -9.94
N ALA A 405 -20.06 5.97 -9.57
CA ALA A 405 -20.63 4.98 -10.50
C ALA A 405 -22.16 5.12 -10.60
N LEU A 406 -22.67 6.35 -10.73
CA LEU A 406 -24.11 6.65 -10.73
C LEU A 406 -24.75 6.61 -12.13
N GLU A 407 -24.00 6.98 -13.18
CA GLU A 407 -24.54 7.21 -14.52
C GLU A 407 -24.50 5.96 -15.42
N ASP A 408 -23.45 5.15 -15.32
CA ASP A 408 -23.24 3.96 -16.13
C ASP A 408 -23.22 2.69 -15.25
N GLN A 409 -24.10 1.71 -15.55
CA GLN A 409 -24.04 0.36 -14.99
C GLN A 409 -22.77 -0.34 -15.46
N GLY A 410 -21.61 -0.01 -14.89
CA GLY A 410 -20.36 -0.62 -15.34
C GLY A 410 -19.07 0.21 -15.22
N SER A 411 -19.13 1.52 -14.93
CA SER A 411 -17.91 2.34 -14.95
C SER A 411 -17.96 3.55 -14.04
N PHE A 412 -16.80 3.89 -13.47
CA PHE A 412 -16.62 5.11 -12.69
C PHE A 412 -16.31 6.29 -13.60
N ARG A 413 -17.01 7.41 -13.38
CA ARG A 413 -16.80 8.68 -14.09
C ARG A 413 -16.62 9.83 -13.12
N TRP A 414 -15.80 10.80 -13.53
CA TRP A 414 -15.74 12.09 -12.86
C TRP A 414 -17.06 12.84 -13.05
N ILE A 415 -17.34 13.78 -12.17
CA ILE A 415 -18.51 14.65 -12.26
C ILE A 415 -18.50 15.56 -13.51
N SER A 416 -17.36 15.64 -14.22
CA SER A 416 -17.22 16.25 -15.54
C SER A 416 -17.70 15.35 -16.69
N GLY A 417 -17.97 14.06 -16.43
CA GLY A 417 -18.30 13.03 -17.42
C GLY A 417 -17.09 12.25 -17.95
N GLU A 418 -15.87 12.72 -17.66
CA GLU A 418 -14.62 12.10 -18.12
C GLU A 418 -14.33 10.79 -17.37
N THR A 419 -13.70 9.85 -18.06
CA THR A 419 -13.16 8.64 -17.41
C THR A 419 -11.89 8.99 -16.65
N PRO A 420 -11.63 8.38 -15.47
CA PRO A 420 -10.39 8.62 -14.77
C PRO A 420 -9.19 8.17 -15.61
N LEU A 421 -8.11 8.96 -15.58
CA LEU A 421 -6.79 8.66 -16.14
C LEU A 421 -5.82 8.10 -15.08
N PHE A 422 -6.22 8.15 -13.81
CA PHE A 422 -5.49 7.66 -12.66
C PHE A 422 -6.47 7.11 -11.63
N THR A 423 -6.13 6.01 -10.95
CA THR A 423 -6.91 5.48 -9.83
C THR A 423 -6.01 5.10 -8.67
N HIS A 424 -6.54 5.21 -7.44
CA HIS A 424 -5.81 4.87 -6.22
C HIS A 424 -6.71 4.15 -5.21
N TRP A 425 -7.27 3.02 -5.64
CA TRP A 425 -8.24 2.24 -4.86
C TRP A 425 -7.64 1.64 -3.60
N ASN A 426 -8.47 1.56 -2.56
CA ASN A 426 -8.15 0.82 -1.35
C ASN A 426 -8.32 -0.71 -1.56
N THR A 427 -7.88 -1.50 -0.58
CA THR A 427 -8.05 -2.95 -0.57
C THR A 427 -9.51 -3.34 -0.80
N ALA A 428 -9.75 -4.31 -1.68
CA ALA A 428 -11.08 -4.78 -2.10
C ALA A 428 -11.99 -3.75 -2.82
N MET A 429 -11.46 -2.57 -3.19
CA MET A 429 -12.18 -1.54 -3.95
C MET A 429 -11.76 -1.53 -5.42
N PRO A 430 -12.64 -1.12 -6.37
CA PRO A 430 -14.05 -0.77 -6.16
C PRO A 430 -14.98 -2.00 -6.00
N GLY A 431 -14.45 -3.21 -6.16
CA GLY A 431 -15.19 -4.45 -6.00
C GLY A 431 -16.39 -4.55 -6.94
N LYS A 432 -17.54 -4.99 -6.43
CA LYS A 432 -18.85 -4.96 -7.12
C LYS A 432 -19.75 -3.83 -6.62
N GLU A 433 -19.19 -2.92 -5.81
CA GLU A 433 -19.96 -1.93 -5.09
C GLU A 433 -20.27 -0.73 -6.00
N GLN A 434 -21.51 -0.28 -5.95
CA GLN A 434 -21.94 0.97 -6.59
C GLN A 434 -22.02 2.06 -5.53
N GLY A 435 -21.59 3.28 -5.89
CA GLY A 435 -21.65 4.39 -4.97
C GLY A 435 -20.78 5.56 -5.40
N CYS A 436 -20.42 6.36 -4.41
CA CYS A 436 -19.61 7.55 -4.55
C CYS A 436 -18.25 7.31 -3.91
N VAL A 437 -17.21 7.91 -4.48
CA VAL A 437 -15.84 7.64 -4.07
C VAL A 437 -15.36 8.71 -3.09
N ALA A 438 -14.78 8.26 -1.98
CA ALA A 438 -14.13 9.13 -1.01
C ALA A 438 -12.70 8.69 -0.74
N MET A 439 -11.82 9.68 -0.55
CA MET A 439 -10.44 9.47 -0.16
C MET A 439 -10.36 9.31 1.36
N LYS A 440 -9.66 8.27 1.82
CA LYS A 440 -9.46 7.97 3.24
C LYS A 440 -8.28 8.75 3.82
N THR A 441 -8.23 8.88 5.15
CA THR A 441 -7.11 9.48 5.91
C THR A 441 -6.43 8.45 6.82
N GLY A 442 -5.47 8.90 7.64
CA GLY A 442 -4.72 8.04 8.56
C GLY A 442 -3.71 7.15 7.85
N ILE A 443 -3.58 5.90 8.29
CA ILE A 443 -2.64 4.92 7.69
C ILE A 443 -2.95 4.60 6.22
N ALA A 444 -4.22 4.71 5.83
CA ALA A 444 -4.70 4.50 4.46
C ALA A 444 -4.84 5.84 3.70
N ALA A 445 -4.14 6.89 4.15
CA ALA A 445 -4.34 8.22 3.60
C ALA A 445 -4.06 8.27 2.10
N GLY A 446 -5.06 8.72 1.35
CA GLY A 446 -5.01 8.78 -0.11
C GLY A 446 -5.70 7.65 -0.84
N LEU A 447 -6.03 6.54 -0.17
CA LEU A 447 -6.72 5.42 -0.81
C LEU A 447 -8.21 5.69 -0.96
N TRP A 448 -8.78 5.18 -2.04
CA TRP A 448 -10.15 5.46 -2.46
C TRP A 448 -11.08 4.31 -2.05
N ASP A 449 -12.10 4.63 -1.25
CA ASP A 449 -13.19 3.72 -0.91
C ASP A 449 -14.44 4.09 -1.71
N VAL A 450 -15.16 3.07 -2.18
CA VAL A 450 -16.55 3.23 -2.62
C VAL A 450 -17.43 3.18 -1.37
N ILE A 451 -18.19 4.24 -1.14
CA ILE A 451 -19.08 4.34 0.01
C ILE A 451 -20.47 4.85 -0.42
N SER A 452 -21.47 4.64 0.43
CA SER A 452 -22.81 5.18 0.21
C SER A 452 -22.76 6.70 0.03
N CYS A 453 -23.34 7.20 -1.07
CA CYS A 453 -23.42 8.63 -1.39
C CYS A 453 -24.15 9.46 -0.33
N GLU A 454 -24.97 8.80 0.52
CA GLU A 454 -25.72 9.40 1.63
C GLU A 454 -24.87 9.56 2.90
N LYS A 455 -23.67 8.98 2.95
CA LYS A 455 -22.75 9.19 4.07
C LYS A 455 -22.35 10.67 4.11
N ARG A 456 -22.20 11.21 5.32
CA ARG A 456 -21.72 12.59 5.49
C ARG A 456 -20.21 12.57 5.68
N ALA A 457 -19.48 13.27 4.83
CA ALA A 457 -18.02 13.37 4.85
C ALA A 457 -17.58 14.78 4.49
N ASN A 458 -16.30 15.08 4.73
CA ASN A 458 -15.67 16.29 4.21
C ASN A 458 -15.50 16.17 2.69
N TYR A 459 -15.02 17.21 2.01
CA TYR A 459 -14.91 17.20 0.56
C TYR A 459 -13.74 18.03 0.04
N LEU A 460 -13.29 17.71 -1.16
CA LEU A 460 -12.25 18.44 -1.88
C LEU A 460 -12.86 19.09 -3.12
N CYS A 461 -12.64 20.39 -3.30
CA CYS A 461 -13.01 21.10 -4.53
C CYS A 461 -11.77 21.41 -5.36
N LYS A 462 -11.90 21.44 -6.69
CA LYS A 462 -10.88 21.83 -7.66
C LYS A 462 -11.43 22.90 -8.60
N GLN A 463 -10.60 23.89 -8.92
CA GLN A 463 -10.88 24.89 -9.95
C GLN A 463 -9.60 25.21 -10.74
N ARG A 464 -9.73 25.72 -11.96
CA ARG A 464 -8.58 26.12 -12.78
C ARG A 464 -7.98 27.43 -12.25
N ALA A 465 -6.65 27.52 -12.22
CA ALA A 465 -5.97 28.76 -11.87
C ALA A 465 -6.15 29.81 -12.99
N ALA A 466 -6.29 31.09 -12.61
CA ALA A 466 -6.46 32.18 -13.57
C ALA A 466 -5.23 32.30 -14.50
N GLY A 467 -5.47 32.29 -15.82
CA GLY A 467 -4.44 32.50 -16.85
C GLY A 467 -3.73 31.24 -17.39
N ALA A 468 -4.19 30.03 -17.07
CA ALA A 468 -3.59 28.79 -17.57
C ALA A 468 -3.88 28.55 -19.08
N PRO A 469 -2.88 28.21 -19.92
CA PRO A 469 -3.08 27.93 -21.35
C PRO A 469 -3.98 26.69 -21.60
N PRO A 470 -4.69 26.60 -22.74
CA PRO A 470 -5.50 25.43 -23.10
C PRO A 470 -4.62 24.17 -23.25
N PRO A 471 -5.15 22.97 -22.95
CA PRO A 471 -4.40 21.72 -23.15
C PRO A 471 -4.09 21.52 -24.64
N ALA A 472 -2.86 21.06 -24.94
CA ALA A 472 -2.44 20.70 -26.28
C ALA A 472 -2.94 19.28 -26.62
N PRO A 473 -3.47 19.04 -27.84
CA PRO A 473 -3.81 17.70 -28.28
C PRO A 473 -2.55 16.90 -28.65
N SER A 474 -2.41 15.69 -28.13
CA SER A 474 -1.45 14.69 -28.58
C SER A 474 -2.16 13.65 -29.45
N ALA A 475 -1.58 13.31 -30.59
CA ALA A 475 -1.97 12.15 -31.39
C ALA A 475 -0.73 11.29 -31.60
N ALA A 476 -0.78 10.03 -31.16
CA ALA A 476 0.29 9.06 -31.36
C ALA A 476 -0.15 7.98 -32.37
N THR A 477 0.77 7.50 -33.19
CA THR A 477 0.58 6.38 -34.13
C THR A 477 1.45 5.19 -33.72
N CYS A 478 0.94 3.97 -33.90
CA CYS A 478 1.62 2.74 -33.50
C CYS A 478 2.82 2.38 -34.41
N ALA A 479 3.84 1.76 -33.82
CA ALA A 479 5.00 1.22 -34.53
C ALA A 479 4.67 -0.06 -35.31
N GLU A 480 5.49 -0.40 -36.31
CA GLU A 480 5.27 -1.54 -37.21
C GLU A 480 5.23 -2.90 -36.46
N GLY A 481 4.20 -3.71 -36.72
CA GLY A 481 3.99 -5.01 -36.06
C GLY A 481 3.31 -4.95 -34.68
N TRP A 482 2.68 -3.82 -34.36
CA TRP A 482 1.74 -3.64 -33.25
C TRP A 482 0.36 -3.27 -33.80
N ASP A 483 -0.68 -3.91 -33.28
CA ASP A 483 -2.07 -3.65 -33.68
C ASP A 483 -2.62 -2.48 -32.84
N GLY A 484 -3.04 -1.40 -33.50
CA GLY A 484 -3.65 -0.23 -32.85
C GLY A 484 -5.12 -0.09 -33.23
N ALA A 485 -5.96 0.32 -32.28
CA ALA A 485 -7.33 0.74 -32.57
C ALA A 485 -7.36 2.24 -32.84
N SER A 486 -8.18 2.70 -33.79
CA SER A 486 -8.27 4.12 -34.20
C SER A 486 -8.82 5.07 -33.11
N TRP A 487 -9.20 4.55 -31.95
CA TRP A 487 -9.84 5.27 -30.85
C TRP A 487 -9.07 5.15 -29.52
N ALA A 488 -7.93 4.44 -29.49
CA ALA A 488 -7.13 4.22 -28.28
C ALA A 488 -5.70 4.74 -28.45
N ASP A 489 -5.16 5.44 -27.45
CA ASP A 489 -3.75 5.86 -27.37
C ASP A 489 -2.80 4.68 -27.03
N SER A 490 -3.22 3.43 -27.26
CA SER A 490 -2.49 2.20 -26.88
C SER A 490 -2.38 1.23 -28.06
N CYS A 491 -1.22 0.58 -28.17
CA CYS A 491 -0.91 -0.41 -29.20
C CYS A 491 -0.74 -1.78 -28.54
N PHE A 492 -1.30 -2.84 -29.14
CA PHE A 492 -1.29 -4.19 -28.57
C PHE A 492 -0.50 -5.16 -29.44
N LYS A 493 0.05 -6.20 -28.82
CA LYS A 493 0.77 -7.29 -29.51
C LYS A 493 0.58 -8.62 -28.79
N PHE A 494 0.07 -9.63 -29.49
CA PHE A 494 -0.22 -10.94 -28.92
C PHE A 494 0.91 -11.94 -29.14
N PHE A 495 1.17 -12.76 -28.11
CA PHE A 495 2.15 -13.85 -28.15
C PHE A 495 1.49 -15.17 -27.75
N MET A 496 1.29 -16.06 -28.72
CA MET A 496 0.74 -17.40 -28.48
C MET A 496 1.88 -18.40 -28.19
N ARG A 497 1.81 -19.08 -27.04
CA ARG A 497 2.78 -20.11 -26.65
C ARG A 497 2.06 -21.40 -26.23
N GLU A 498 2.56 -22.54 -26.67
CA GLU A 498 1.94 -23.85 -26.41
C GLU A 498 2.73 -24.71 -25.40
N GLY A 499 2.00 -25.59 -24.71
CA GLY A 499 2.58 -26.57 -23.79
C GLY A 499 3.50 -25.97 -22.71
N ARG A 500 4.72 -26.49 -22.61
CA ARG A 500 5.73 -26.06 -21.62
C ARG A 500 6.34 -24.68 -21.88
N GLN A 501 5.99 -24.02 -22.99
CA GLN A 501 6.47 -22.66 -23.28
C GLN A 501 5.57 -21.56 -22.72
N LYS A 502 4.44 -21.92 -22.10
CA LYS A 502 3.60 -20.95 -21.38
C LYS A 502 4.37 -20.33 -20.22
N LYS A 503 4.26 -19.01 -20.12
CA LYS A 503 4.87 -18.21 -19.07
C LYS A 503 3.86 -17.98 -17.94
N SER A 504 4.33 -17.95 -16.70
CA SER A 504 3.58 -17.37 -15.58
C SER A 504 3.31 -15.89 -15.84
N TRP A 505 2.38 -15.29 -15.09
CA TRP A 505 2.09 -13.86 -15.20
C TRP A 505 3.38 -13.02 -15.08
N PHE A 506 4.25 -13.36 -14.12
CA PHE A 506 5.53 -12.70 -13.87
C PHE A 506 6.51 -12.82 -15.03
N GLU A 507 6.68 -14.03 -15.57
CA GLU A 507 7.58 -14.27 -16.70
C GLU A 507 7.06 -13.63 -18.01
N ALA A 508 5.75 -13.41 -18.10
CA ALA A 508 5.10 -12.73 -19.22
C ALA A 508 5.26 -11.21 -19.13
N GLU A 509 5.11 -10.62 -17.93
CA GLU A 509 5.39 -9.20 -17.67
C GLU A 509 6.85 -8.86 -17.97
N GLU A 510 7.80 -9.62 -17.44
CA GLU A 510 9.23 -9.37 -17.68
C GLU A 510 9.56 -9.44 -19.17
N PHE A 511 8.98 -10.40 -19.89
CA PHE A 511 9.12 -10.51 -21.33
C PHE A 511 8.50 -9.32 -22.09
N CYS A 512 7.31 -8.86 -21.70
CA CYS A 512 6.67 -7.67 -22.26
C CYS A 512 7.55 -6.43 -22.06
N ARG A 513 8.19 -6.31 -20.90
CA ARG A 513 9.11 -5.20 -20.60
C ARG A 513 10.39 -5.25 -21.43
N GLU A 514 10.96 -6.43 -21.63
CA GLU A 514 12.14 -6.61 -22.49
C GLU A 514 11.90 -6.14 -23.94
N ILE A 515 10.66 -6.23 -24.43
CA ILE A 515 10.28 -5.77 -25.77
C ILE A 515 9.73 -4.33 -25.79
N GLY A 516 9.86 -3.59 -24.68
CA GLY A 516 9.47 -2.18 -24.57
C GLY A 516 7.98 -1.91 -24.36
N GLY A 517 7.21 -2.91 -23.92
CA GLY A 517 5.80 -2.79 -23.57
C GLY A 517 5.50 -3.29 -22.16
N ASN A 518 4.22 -3.44 -21.85
CA ASN A 518 3.70 -4.00 -20.60
C ASN A 518 2.65 -5.08 -20.92
N LEU A 519 2.20 -5.86 -19.94
CA LEU A 519 1.01 -6.70 -20.13
C LEU A 519 -0.21 -5.81 -20.41
N ALA A 520 -1.15 -6.33 -21.22
CA ALA A 520 -2.25 -5.53 -21.77
C ALA A 520 -3.17 -4.96 -20.68
N THR A 521 -3.49 -3.68 -20.81
CA THR A 521 -4.42 -2.94 -19.95
C THR A 521 -5.77 -2.78 -20.61
N ILE A 522 -6.86 -2.91 -19.84
CA ILE A 522 -8.23 -2.74 -20.33
C ILE A 522 -8.84 -1.49 -19.69
N ASN A 523 -8.89 -0.37 -20.42
CA ASN A 523 -9.39 0.90 -19.90
C ASN A 523 -10.83 1.20 -20.34
N THR A 524 -11.27 0.58 -21.43
CA THR A 524 -12.60 0.79 -22.03
C THR A 524 -13.31 -0.54 -22.32
N LYS A 525 -14.62 -0.48 -22.52
CA LYS A 525 -15.42 -1.64 -22.95
C LYS A 525 -15.02 -2.08 -24.36
N GLU A 526 -14.59 -1.15 -25.18
CA GLU A 526 -14.10 -1.37 -26.53
C GLU A 526 -12.73 -2.09 -26.52
N ASP A 527 -11.84 -1.79 -25.55
CA ASP A 527 -10.58 -2.52 -25.34
C ASP A 527 -10.89 -3.97 -24.99
N GLN A 528 -11.87 -4.17 -24.10
CA GLN A 528 -12.33 -5.50 -23.72
C GLN A 528 -12.84 -6.26 -24.94
N ILE A 529 -13.72 -5.67 -25.75
CA ILE A 529 -14.25 -6.31 -26.96
C ILE A 529 -13.14 -6.66 -27.95
N LEU A 530 -12.18 -5.75 -28.18
CA LEU A 530 -11.07 -5.97 -29.09
C LEU A 530 -10.16 -7.11 -28.62
N LEU A 531 -9.76 -7.11 -27.34
CA LEU A 531 -8.92 -8.16 -26.77
C LEU A 531 -9.63 -9.52 -26.77
N TRP A 532 -10.95 -9.54 -26.54
CA TRP A 532 -11.77 -10.76 -26.63
C TRP A 532 -11.91 -11.28 -28.07
N GLN A 533 -11.96 -10.39 -29.08
CA GLN A 533 -11.99 -10.79 -30.49
C GLN A 533 -10.64 -11.33 -30.98
N LEU A 534 -9.54 -10.81 -30.43
CA LEU A 534 -8.18 -11.20 -30.80
C LEU A 534 -7.69 -12.45 -30.04
N ALA A 535 -8.28 -12.78 -28.90
CA ALA A 535 -7.90 -13.91 -28.08
C ALA A 535 -8.73 -15.17 -28.38
N SER A 536 -8.08 -16.25 -28.81
CA SER A 536 -8.69 -17.58 -29.00
C SER A 536 -8.54 -18.51 -27.78
N GLN A 537 -7.75 -18.10 -26.76
CA GLN A 537 -7.49 -18.84 -25.51
C GLN A 537 -7.26 -17.86 -24.36
N ALA A 538 -7.27 -18.34 -23.11
CA ALA A 538 -6.93 -17.53 -21.93
C ALA A 538 -5.51 -16.93 -22.05
N PHE A 539 -5.39 -15.64 -21.73
CA PHE A 539 -4.16 -14.85 -21.82
C PHE A 539 -3.96 -14.03 -20.55
N TRP A 540 -2.71 -13.61 -20.30
CA TRP A 540 -2.41 -12.71 -19.19
C TRP A 540 -2.72 -11.28 -19.57
N ILE A 541 -3.43 -10.58 -18.69
CA ILE A 541 -3.62 -9.13 -18.73
C ILE A 541 -2.80 -8.48 -17.62
N GLY A 542 -2.52 -7.19 -17.77
CA GLY A 542 -1.72 -6.40 -16.85
C GLY A 542 -2.43 -6.02 -15.57
N LEU A 543 -3.64 -6.52 -15.31
CA LEU A 543 -4.34 -6.28 -14.05
C LEU A 543 -3.70 -7.15 -12.98
N PHE A 544 -3.36 -6.54 -11.86
CA PHE A 544 -2.81 -7.27 -10.73
C PHE A 544 -3.35 -6.69 -9.41
N LEU A 545 -3.58 -7.60 -8.46
CA LEU A 545 -3.82 -7.28 -7.05
C LEU A 545 -2.64 -7.83 -6.29
N LEU A 546 -1.59 -7.02 -6.14
CA LEU A 546 -0.38 -7.49 -5.48
C LEU A 546 -0.14 -6.70 -4.19
N ASN A 547 -0.33 -5.39 -4.13
CA ASN A 547 -0.18 -4.69 -2.84
C ASN A 547 -1.34 -5.05 -1.90
N PRO A 548 -1.10 -5.75 -0.77
CA PRO A 548 -2.15 -6.18 0.16
C PRO A 548 -2.90 -5.02 0.83
N ASP A 549 -2.30 -3.83 0.83
CA ASP A 549 -2.83 -2.63 1.45
C ASP A 549 -3.51 -1.70 0.40
N GLU A 550 -3.49 -2.05 -0.90
CA GLU A 550 -4.10 -1.28 -2.01
C GLU A 550 -5.00 -2.16 -2.89
N GLY A 551 -5.84 -1.55 -3.72
CA GLY A 551 -6.77 -2.25 -4.63
C GLY A 551 -6.10 -2.80 -5.90
N PHE A 552 -6.92 -3.29 -6.83
CA PHE A 552 -6.43 -3.69 -8.16
C PHE A 552 -5.79 -2.49 -8.87
N THR A 553 -4.67 -2.74 -9.54
CA THR A 553 -3.97 -1.75 -10.37
C THR A 553 -3.54 -2.38 -11.70
N TRP A 554 -3.39 -1.55 -12.73
CA TRP A 554 -2.78 -1.97 -13.99
C TRP A 554 -1.26 -1.75 -13.97
N ILE A 555 -0.51 -2.67 -14.57
CA ILE A 555 0.97 -2.72 -14.51
C ILE A 555 1.66 -1.52 -15.17
N ASP A 556 0.96 -0.87 -16.10
CA ASP A 556 1.37 0.37 -16.75
C ASP A 556 1.02 1.64 -15.95
N GLY A 557 0.35 1.49 -14.80
CA GLY A 557 -0.14 2.60 -13.98
C GLY A 557 -1.46 3.22 -14.46
N SER A 558 -2.10 2.62 -15.48
CA SER A 558 -3.42 3.01 -15.96
C SER A 558 -4.51 2.81 -14.89
N PRO A 559 -5.62 3.54 -14.98
CA PRO A 559 -6.70 3.51 -14.01
C PRO A 559 -7.59 2.28 -14.13
N VAL A 560 -7.94 1.65 -13.01
CA VAL A 560 -8.98 0.61 -12.96
C VAL A 560 -10.34 1.28 -12.87
N SER A 561 -10.94 1.59 -14.02
CA SER A 561 -12.14 2.43 -14.16
C SER A 561 -13.42 1.65 -14.51
N THR A 562 -13.29 0.38 -14.90
CA THR A 562 -14.36 -0.51 -15.36
C THR A 562 -14.51 -1.71 -14.43
N PHE A 563 -15.75 -2.22 -14.25
CA PHE A 563 -15.93 -3.52 -13.59
C PHE A 563 -15.44 -4.61 -14.53
N LEU A 564 -14.41 -5.35 -14.13
CA LEU A 564 -13.99 -6.54 -14.84
C LEU A 564 -14.97 -7.66 -14.51
N LEU A 565 -15.78 -8.03 -15.51
CA LEU A 565 -16.75 -9.15 -15.46
C LEU A 565 -16.06 -10.50 -15.59
#